data_AF-A0A4Q5T8F2-F1
#
_entry.id   AF-A0A4Q5T8F2-F1
#
_cell.length_a   1.000
_cell.length_b   1.000
_cell.length_c   1.000
_cell.angle_alpha   90.00
_cell.angle_beta   90.00
_cell.angle_gamma   90.00
#
_symmetry.space_group_name_H-M   'P 1'
#
loop_
_entity.id
_entity.type
_entity.pdbx_description
1 polymer ?
#
loop_
_entity_poly.entity_id
_entity_poly.type
_entity_poly.pdbx_seq_one_letter_code
_entity_poly.pdbx_strand_id
1 'polypeptide(L)'
;RLGRSDATRVVDTEGIGPDDEQPDAELGLRRARAATTLMLALPGSAYLYQGEELGLPDATELPTHVLQDPTWELSGHERRGRDGCRVPVPWESTGPSLGFGPEGEPWLPQPSAYADLAPARQRGVEGSTLELYRTLLRLRRELDLGTRSLAWIEDGDDHGVEHVDGLLSFALVASGGDVVATVHTNVSSVPVPRPPGELLVSSGEVADDHLPADTTVWLRPHPA
;
A
#
# COMPACT_ATOMS: atom_id res chain seq x y z
N ARG A 1 -4.99 9.41 3.00
CA ARG A 1 -6.08 9.48 1.98
C ARG A 1 -6.91 8.19 1.87
N LEU A 2 -6.29 7.01 1.72
CA LEU A 2 -7.04 5.75 1.47
C LEU A 2 -8.01 5.33 2.59
N GLY A 3 -7.79 5.81 3.81
CA GLY A 3 -8.69 5.59 4.95
C GLY A 3 -9.90 6.52 5.05
N ARG A 4 -10.12 7.42 4.08
CA ARG A 4 -11.32 8.27 4.07
C ARG A 4 -12.56 7.49 3.64
N SER A 5 -13.73 7.96 4.06
CA SER A 5 -15.03 7.40 3.66
C SER A 5 -15.22 7.41 2.14
N ASP A 6 -14.84 8.51 1.48
CA ASP A 6 -14.72 8.62 0.03
C ASP A 6 -13.26 8.86 -0.38
N ALA A 7 -12.55 7.78 -0.72
CA ALA A 7 -11.17 7.84 -1.20
C ALA A 7 -11.05 8.31 -2.66
N THR A 8 -12.15 8.29 -3.42
CA THR A 8 -12.19 8.66 -4.85
C THR A 8 -12.25 10.16 -5.07
N ARG A 9 -12.78 10.89 -4.10
CA ARG A 9 -12.78 12.35 -4.12
C ARG A 9 -11.34 12.85 -4.18
N VAL A 10 -10.96 13.36 -5.34
CA VAL A 10 -9.77 14.21 -5.49
C VAL A 10 -10.12 15.51 -4.80
N VAL A 11 -9.87 15.57 -3.50
CA VAL A 11 -9.90 16.84 -2.80
C VAL A 11 -8.62 17.57 -3.21
N ASP A 12 -8.73 18.79 -3.75
CA ASP A 12 -7.61 19.69 -4.07
C ASP A 12 -6.77 20.12 -2.83
N THR A 13 -6.98 19.46 -1.70
CA THR A 13 -6.23 19.62 -0.47
C THR A 13 -4.84 19.01 -0.64
N GLU A 14 -3.85 19.88 -0.87
CA GLU A 14 -2.46 19.59 -0.55
C GLU A 14 -2.36 19.49 0.99
N GLY A 15 -2.49 18.27 1.50
CA GLY A 15 -2.41 17.93 2.92
C GLY A 15 -3.77 17.79 3.61
N ILE A 16 -3.85 16.91 4.60
CA ILE A 16 -4.99 16.76 5.51
C ILE A 16 -4.65 17.51 6.80
N GLY A 17 -5.53 18.39 7.25
CA GLY A 17 -5.40 19.11 8.52
C GLY A 17 -6.16 18.47 9.68
N PRO A 18 -5.99 18.97 10.91
CA PRO A 18 -6.68 18.47 12.10
C PRO A 18 -8.20 18.71 12.05
N ASP A 19 -8.65 19.74 11.33
CA ASP A 19 -10.06 20.10 11.20
C ASP A 19 -10.78 19.35 10.05
N ASP A 20 -10.03 18.59 9.24
CA ASP A 20 -10.60 17.76 8.18
C ASP A 20 -11.12 16.42 8.72
N GLU A 21 -11.91 15.71 7.90
CA GLU A 21 -12.20 14.29 8.13
C GLU A 21 -10.88 13.49 8.24
N GLN A 22 -10.64 12.96 9.43
CA GLN A 22 -9.46 12.15 9.72
C GLN A 22 -9.62 10.76 9.08
N PRO A 23 -8.62 10.30 8.30
CA PRO A 23 -8.64 8.96 7.73
C PRO A 23 -8.63 7.88 8.83
N ASP A 24 -9.38 6.81 8.62
CA ASP A 24 -9.22 5.58 9.38
C ASP A 24 -7.86 4.95 9.05
N ALA A 25 -7.00 4.82 10.07
CA ALA A 25 -5.64 4.33 9.91
C ALA A 25 -5.59 2.85 9.51
N GLU A 26 -6.49 2.01 10.06
CA GLU A 26 -6.52 0.58 9.80
C GLU A 26 -7.03 0.30 8.38
N LEU A 27 -8.16 0.93 8.01
CA LEU A 27 -8.71 0.84 6.66
C LEU A 27 -7.71 1.39 5.62
N GLY A 28 -7.08 2.52 5.95
CA GLY A 28 -6.06 3.14 5.12
C GLY A 28 -4.87 2.21 4.87
N LEU A 29 -4.38 1.53 5.92
CA LEU A 29 -3.28 0.57 5.81
C LEU A 29 -3.68 -0.65 4.97
N ARG A 30 -4.88 -1.20 5.19
CA ARG A 30 -5.39 -2.34 4.42
C ARG A 30 -5.41 -2.04 2.92
N ARG A 31 -6.01 -0.90 2.56
CA ARG A 31 -6.06 -0.41 1.18
C ARG A 31 -4.68 -0.10 0.61
N ALA A 32 -3.78 0.50 1.38
CA ALA A 32 -2.42 0.78 0.94
C ALA A 32 -1.66 -0.50 0.63
N ARG A 33 -1.75 -1.53 1.50
CA ARG A 33 -1.14 -2.84 1.27
C ARG A 33 -1.68 -3.52 0.00
N ALA A 34 -2.99 -3.47 -0.23
CA ALA A 34 -3.60 -4.01 -1.44
C ALA A 34 -3.13 -3.25 -2.70
N ALA A 35 -3.12 -1.91 -2.65
CA ALA A 35 -2.66 -1.08 -3.76
C ALA A 35 -1.20 -1.33 -4.12
N THR A 36 -0.30 -1.45 -3.13
CA THR A 36 1.12 -1.75 -3.42
C THR A 36 1.32 -3.18 -3.89
N THR A 37 0.56 -4.13 -3.36
CA THR A 37 0.59 -5.52 -3.84
C THR A 37 0.12 -5.59 -5.30
N LEU A 38 -0.88 -4.82 -5.70
CA LEU A 38 -1.28 -4.69 -7.10
C LEU A 38 -0.18 -4.02 -7.94
N MET A 39 0.32 -2.85 -7.51
CA MET A 39 1.31 -2.06 -8.25
C MET A 39 2.60 -2.83 -8.49
N LEU A 40 3.10 -3.56 -7.48
CA LEU A 40 4.33 -4.36 -7.58
C LEU A 40 4.18 -5.62 -8.44
N ALA A 41 2.99 -5.93 -8.95
CA ALA A 41 2.82 -6.97 -9.97
C ALA A 41 2.92 -6.42 -11.40
N LEU A 42 2.64 -5.13 -11.60
CA LEU A 42 2.58 -4.54 -12.93
C LEU A 42 3.94 -4.56 -13.64
N PRO A 43 3.99 -4.79 -14.96
CA PRO A 43 5.23 -4.69 -15.73
C PRO A 43 5.87 -3.30 -15.66
N GLY A 44 7.20 -3.24 -15.85
CA GLY A 44 7.97 -2.00 -15.88
C GLY A 44 8.69 -1.65 -14.57
N SER A 45 9.07 -0.38 -14.43
CA SER A 45 9.75 0.12 -13.23
C SER A 45 8.75 0.44 -12.13
N ALA A 46 9.08 0.05 -10.89
CA ALA A 46 8.32 0.41 -9.70
C ALA A 46 9.09 1.46 -8.89
N TYR A 47 8.37 2.38 -8.27
CA TYR A 47 8.91 3.40 -7.39
C TYR A 47 8.24 3.26 -6.02
N LEU A 48 9.06 3.30 -4.97
CA LEU A 48 8.58 3.28 -3.60
C LEU A 48 8.99 4.58 -2.90
N TYR A 49 8.10 5.12 -2.07
CA TYR A 49 8.34 6.29 -1.24
C TYR A 49 8.72 5.89 0.19
N GLN A 50 9.69 6.59 0.78
CA GLN A 50 10.18 6.27 2.12
C GLN A 50 9.04 6.22 3.16
N GLY A 51 8.96 5.11 3.90
CA GLY A 51 7.96 4.91 4.94
C GLY A 51 6.68 4.22 4.48
N GLU A 52 6.42 4.11 3.17
CA GLU A 52 5.27 3.33 2.68
C GLU A 52 5.43 1.84 3.03
N GLU A 53 6.67 1.34 3.02
CA GLU A 53 7.02 -0.04 3.37
C GLU A 53 6.82 -0.34 4.86
N LEU A 54 6.67 0.71 5.66
CA LEU A 54 6.36 0.64 7.08
C LEU A 54 4.88 0.88 7.35
N GLY A 55 4.10 1.27 6.33
CA GLY A 55 2.71 1.67 6.48
C GLY A 55 2.52 2.99 7.20
N LEU A 56 3.49 3.93 7.10
CA LEU A 56 3.36 5.24 7.74
C LEU A 56 2.19 6.02 7.13
N PRO A 57 1.20 6.47 7.93
CA PRO A 57 0.20 7.42 7.47
C PRO A 57 0.79 8.83 7.41
N ASP A 58 0.25 9.69 6.56
CA ASP A 58 0.54 11.13 6.61
C ASP A 58 0.23 11.67 8.01
N ALA A 59 1.09 12.54 8.54
CA ALA A 59 0.80 13.28 9.75
C ALA A 59 -0.23 14.38 9.47
N THR A 60 -1.44 14.21 9.97
CA THR A 60 -2.58 15.11 9.74
C THR A 60 -2.70 16.22 10.78
N GLU A 61 -2.06 16.05 11.93
CA GLU A 61 -2.20 16.93 13.10
C GLU A 61 -0.96 17.78 13.39
N LEU A 62 -0.07 17.97 12.39
CA LEU A 62 1.10 18.83 12.57
C LEU A 62 0.66 20.23 13.04
N PRO A 63 1.29 20.84 14.06
CA PRO A 63 1.01 22.22 14.41
C PRO A 63 1.31 23.17 13.24
N THR A 64 0.53 24.24 13.06
CA THR A 64 0.76 25.17 11.93
C THR A 64 2.12 25.87 11.99
N HIS A 65 2.62 26.13 13.20
CA HIS A 65 3.92 26.80 13.40
C HIS A 65 5.14 25.95 13.02
N VAL A 66 4.97 24.64 12.77
CA VAL A 66 6.06 23.76 12.30
C VAL A 66 6.02 23.51 10.79
N LEU A 67 4.99 23.99 10.09
CA LEU A 67 4.88 23.82 8.63
C LEU A 67 6.02 24.57 7.92
N GLN A 68 6.64 23.90 6.95
CA GLN A 68 7.77 24.38 6.16
C GLN A 68 7.50 24.36 4.64
N ASP A 69 6.44 23.71 4.17
CA ASP A 69 6.09 23.67 2.76
C ASP A 69 5.76 25.09 2.28
N PRO A 70 6.42 25.60 1.22
CA PRO A 70 6.10 26.92 0.66
C PRO A 70 4.63 27.08 0.29
N THR A 71 3.90 25.99 0.00
CA THR A 71 2.45 26.03 -0.22
C THR A 71 1.71 26.75 0.92
N TRP A 72 2.12 26.55 2.18
CA TRP A 72 1.47 27.16 3.33
C TRP A 72 1.48 28.69 3.22
N GLU A 73 2.66 29.28 3.07
CA GLU A 73 2.83 30.74 2.94
C GLU A 73 2.23 31.28 1.64
N LEU A 74 2.47 30.61 0.51
CA LEU A 74 2.03 31.07 -0.82
C LEU A 74 0.51 31.03 -1.00
N SER A 75 -0.18 30.18 -0.24
CA SER A 75 -1.65 30.09 -0.24
C SER A 75 -2.31 31.06 0.72
N GLY A 76 -1.56 31.91 1.44
CA GLY A 76 -2.13 32.75 2.49
C GLY A 76 -2.67 31.94 3.67
N HIS A 77 -2.02 30.82 3.98
CA HIS A 77 -2.38 29.92 5.10
C HIS A 77 -3.70 29.15 4.91
N GLU A 78 -4.11 28.93 3.67
CA GLU A 78 -5.32 28.16 3.33
C GLU A 78 -5.03 26.68 3.00
N ARG A 79 -3.83 26.37 2.50
CA ARG A 79 -3.44 25.02 2.06
C ARG A 79 -2.22 24.55 2.85
N ARG A 80 -2.35 23.44 3.58
CA ARG A 80 -1.29 22.94 4.48
C ARG A 80 -0.02 22.49 3.78
N GLY A 81 -0.10 22.08 2.52
CA GLY A 81 1.05 21.58 1.76
C GLY A 81 1.35 20.10 2.02
N ARG A 82 2.59 19.69 1.79
CA ARG A 82 2.99 18.27 1.76
C ARG A 82 3.77 17.83 3.00
N ASP A 83 3.88 18.66 4.03
CA ASP A 83 4.71 18.31 5.20
C ASP A 83 4.22 17.09 5.97
N GLY A 84 2.92 16.78 5.89
CA GLY A 84 2.36 15.56 6.49
C GLY A 84 3.03 14.28 6.00
N CYS A 85 3.46 14.21 4.74
CA CYS A 85 4.19 13.06 4.20
C CYS A 85 5.72 13.19 4.29
N ARG A 86 6.24 14.28 4.84
CA ARG A 86 7.68 14.56 5.00
C ARG A 86 8.18 14.41 6.43
N VAL A 87 7.29 14.00 7.34
CA VAL A 87 7.67 13.74 8.71
C VAL A 87 8.83 12.72 8.73
N PRO A 88 9.91 13.00 9.48
CA PRO A 88 11.06 12.11 9.60
C PRO A 88 10.67 10.65 9.88
N VAL A 89 11.26 9.72 9.13
CA VAL A 89 10.98 8.28 9.25
C VAL A 89 11.42 7.76 10.63
N PRO A 90 10.58 6.99 11.34
CA PRO A 90 10.97 6.34 12.59
C PRO A 90 11.85 5.13 12.27
N TRP A 91 13.08 5.07 12.78
CA TRP A 91 13.95 3.89 12.66
C TRP A 91 13.85 2.99 13.90
N GLU A 92 13.67 3.59 15.06
CA GLU A 92 13.56 2.97 16.38
C GLU A 92 12.18 3.25 17.00
N SER A 93 11.79 2.47 18.00
CA SER A 93 10.50 2.68 18.70
C SER A 93 10.58 3.63 19.90
N THR A 94 11.75 4.16 20.20
CA THR A 94 12.00 4.99 21.38
C THR A 94 13.00 6.10 21.06
N GLY A 95 13.03 7.12 21.92
CA GLY A 95 13.92 8.27 21.78
C GLY A 95 13.21 9.48 21.16
N PRO A 96 13.82 10.68 21.24
CA PRO A 96 13.16 11.94 20.91
C PRO A 96 12.88 12.13 19.41
N SER A 97 13.53 11.35 18.56
CA SER A 97 13.37 11.37 17.10
C SER A 97 13.11 9.98 16.52
N LEU A 98 12.72 9.02 17.36
CA LEU A 98 12.53 7.62 16.98
C LEU A 98 13.71 7.08 16.15
N GLY A 99 14.94 7.42 16.55
CA GLY A 99 16.16 6.99 15.87
C GLY A 99 16.49 7.73 14.56
N PHE A 100 15.76 8.78 14.18
CA PHE A 100 16.05 9.58 12.99
C PHE A 100 17.32 10.42 13.12
N GLY A 101 17.55 11.02 14.28
CA GLY A 101 18.68 11.93 14.53
C GLY A 101 19.32 11.72 15.90
N PRO A 102 20.58 12.19 16.09
CA PRO A 102 21.37 11.91 17.27
C PRO A 102 20.80 12.54 18.56
N GLU A 103 20.21 13.73 18.49
CA GLU A 103 19.66 14.45 19.64
C GLU A 103 18.45 15.30 19.25
N GLY A 104 17.53 15.51 20.20
CA GLY A 104 16.41 16.45 20.08
C GLY A 104 15.22 15.95 19.26
N GLU A 105 14.16 16.76 19.27
CA GLU A 105 13.01 16.58 18.39
C GLU A 105 13.39 17.01 16.96
N PRO A 106 12.95 16.27 15.93
CA PRO A 106 13.26 16.63 14.55
C PRO A 106 12.46 17.86 14.07
N TRP A 107 12.83 18.42 12.91
CA TRP A 107 12.25 19.68 12.41
C TRP A 107 10.75 19.63 12.14
N LEU A 108 10.20 18.42 11.89
CA LEU A 108 8.78 18.12 11.91
C LEU A 108 8.53 17.06 12.99
N PRO A 109 7.63 17.31 13.97
CA PRO A 109 7.38 16.37 15.04
C PRO A 109 6.78 15.07 14.51
N GLN A 110 7.30 13.94 14.98
CA GLN A 110 6.79 12.62 14.64
C GLN A 110 5.52 12.31 15.46
N PRO A 111 4.43 11.85 14.83
CA PRO A 111 3.27 11.33 15.54
C PRO A 111 3.65 10.20 16.49
N SER A 112 3.02 10.11 17.66
CA SER A 112 3.29 9.06 18.64
C SER A 112 3.11 7.64 18.07
N ALA A 113 2.13 7.45 17.18
CA ALA A 113 1.85 6.19 16.51
C ALA A 113 3.00 5.67 15.62
N TYR A 114 3.94 6.53 15.21
CA TYR A 114 5.07 6.12 14.38
C TYR A 114 6.03 5.17 15.11
N ALA A 115 6.07 5.21 16.44
CA ALA A 115 6.91 4.33 17.25
C ALA A 115 6.60 2.84 17.02
N ASP A 116 5.32 2.50 16.84
CA ASP A 116 4.87 1.13 16.61
C ASP A 116 5.10 0.67 15.16
N LEU A 117 5.23 1.62 14.23
CA LEU A 117 5.47 1.37 12.81
C LEU A 117 6.97 1.34 12.47
N ALA A 118 7.85 1.62 13.41
CA ALA A 118 9.30 1.62 13.18
C ALA A 118 9.80 0.26 12.64
N PRO A 119 10.82 0.22 11.77
CA PRO A 119 11.46 -1.01 11.31
C PRO A 119 11.92 -1.92 12.45
N ALA A 120 12.36 -1.34 13.57
CA ALA A 120 12.73 -2.08 14.78
C ALA A 120 11.59 -2.94 15.35
N ARG A 121 10.33 -2.59 15.06
CA ARG A 121 9.12 -3.34 15.46
C ARG A 121 8.58 -4.28 14.37
N GLN A 122 8.99 -4.10 13.12
CA GLN A 122 8.46 -4.88 11.99
C GLN A 122 9.43 -5.95 11.47
N ARG A 123 10.74 -5.75 11.64
CA ARG A 123 11.74 -6.66 11.06
C ARG A 123 11.60 -8.08 11.62
N GLY A 124 11.39 -9.05 10.73
CA GLY A 124 11.21 -10.46 11.10
C GLY A 124 9.86 -10.76 11.77
N VAL A 125 8.94 -9.79 11.80
CA VAL A 125 7.58 -9.99 12.32
C VAL A 125 6.68 -10.39 11.18
N GLU A 126 6.14 -11.61 11.27
CA GLU A 126 5.19 -12.16 10.32
C GLU A 126 3.95 -11.26 10.19
N GLY A 127 3.47 -11.05 8.96
CA GLY A 127 2.32 -10.20 8.67
C GLY A 127 2.58 -8.69 8.72
N SER A 128 3.77 -8.24 9.14
CA SER A 128 4.14 -6.82 9.12
C SER A 128 4.21 -6.26 7.69
N THR A 129 3.98 -4.96 7.54
CA THR A 129 4.04 -4.28 6.25
C THR A 129 5.44 -4.40 5.64
N LEU A 130 6.48 -4.29 6.47
CA LEU A 130 7.87 -4.42 6.01
C LEU A 130 8.16 -5.80 5.40
N GLU A 131 7.71 -6.88 6.04
CA GLU A 131 7.92 -8.24 5.51
C GLU A 131 7.03 -8.53 4.29
N LEU A 132 5.84 -7.92 4.20
CA LEU A 132 5.03 -7.94 2.97
C LEU A 132 5.81 -7.32 1.81
N TYR A 133 6.34 -6.11 1.97
CA TYR A 133 7.11 -5.43 0.92
C TYR A 133 8.35 -6.23 0.49
N ARG A 134 9.08 -6.82 1.45
CA ARG A 134 10.22 -7.71 1.14
C ARG A 134 9.79 -8.92 0.33
N THR A 135 8.69 -9.55 0.70
CA THR A 135 8.12 -10.71 -0.02
C THR A 135 7.72 -10.32 -1.44
N LEU A 136 7.02 -9.20 -1.60
CA LEU A 136 6.60 -8.69 -2.91
C LEU A 136 7.80 -8.39 -3.82
N LEU A 137 8.82 -7.69 -3.33
CA LEU A 137 10.02 -7.38 -4.10
C LEU A 137 10.82 -8.63 -4.47
N ARG A 138 10.91 -9.61 -3.56
CA ARG A 138 11.54 -10.90 -3.82
C ARG A 138 10.81 -11.66 -4.93
N LEU A 139 9.48 -11.83 -4.80
CA LEU A 139 8.65 -12.52 -5.81
C LEU A 139 8.67 -11.79 -7.15
N ARG A 140 8.58 -10.45 -7.14
CA ARG A 140 8.69 -9.62 -8.35
C ARG A 140 9.96 -9.94 -9.13
N ARG A 141 11.08 -10.09 -8.42
CA ARG A 141 12.38 -10.46 -9.01
C ARG A 141 12.42 -11.92 -9.48
N GLU A 142 11.95 -12.86 -8.66
CA GLU A 142 11.97 -14.30 -8.98
C GLU A 142 11.10 -14.64 -10.20
N LEU A 143 9.95 -13.99 -10.34
CA LEU A 143 9.03 -14.17 -11.45
C LEU A 143 9.34 -13.26 -12.65
N ASP A 144 10.34 -12.37 -12.51
CA ASP A 144 10.76 -11.38 -13.51
C ASP A 144 9.59 -10.48 -13.97
N LEU A 145 8.69 -10.09 -13.05
CA LEU A 145 7.43 -9.40 -13.40
C LEU A 145 7.65 -8.07 -14.13
N GLY A 146 8.80 -7.43 -13.91
CA GLY A 146 9.16 -6.18 -14.59
C GLY A 146 9.26 -6.29 -16.11
N THR A 147 9.50 -7.50 -16.66
CA THR A 147 9.67 -7.75 -18.11
C THR A 147 8.50 -8.52 -18.72
N ARG A 148 7.52 -8.95 -17.92
CA ARG A 148 6.35 -9.71 -18.39
C ARG A 148 5.38 -8.80 -19.14
N SER A 149 4.52 -9.40 -19.95
CA SER A 149 3.33 -8.71 -20.46
C SER A 149 2.14 -8.96 -19.54
N LEU A 150 1.20 -8.02 -19.53
CA LEU A 150 -0.07 -8.14 -18.81
C LEU A 150 -1.17 -8.53 -19.79
N ALA A 151 -1.98 -9.52 -19.43
CA ALA A 151 -3.22 -9.87 -20.12
C ALA A 151 -4.38 -9.80 -19.13
N TRP A 152 -5.46 -9.10 -19.48
CA TRP A 152 -6.67 -9.09 -18.66
C TRP A 152 -7.30 -10.48 -18.64
N ILE A 153 -7.88 -10.87 -17.50
CA ILE A 153 -8.66 -12.11 -17.39
C ILE A 153 -10.12 -11.73 -17.57
N GLU A 154 -10.72 -12.26 -18.64
CA GLU A 154 -12.10 -12.04 -19.03
C GLU A 154 -12.94 -13.31 -18.79
N ASP A 155 -14.27 -13.16 -18.87
CA ASP A 155 -15.21 -14.28 -18.75
C ASP A 155 -14.93 -15.38 -19.77
N GLY A 156 -14.74 -16.60 -19.28
CA GLY A 156 -14.55 -17.78 -20.11
C GLY A 156 -13.10 -18.07 -20.51
N ASP A 157 -12.14 -17.32 -19.97
CA ASP A 157 -10.72 -17.66 -20.10
C ASP A 157 -10.38 -18.95 -19.31
N ASP A 158 -9.28 -19.62 -19.71
CA ASP A 158 -8.76 -20.85 -19.08
C ASP A 158 -8.24 -20.66 -17.64
N HIS A 159 -8.49 -19.49 -17.04
CA HIS A 159 -8.10 -19.15 -15.67
C HIS A 159 -9.15 -19.50 -14.63
N GLY A 160 -10.35 -19.93 -15.04
CA GLY A 160 -11.40 -20.39 -14.12
C GLY A 160 -11.92 -19.30 -13.19
N VAL A 161 -11.81 -18.04 -13.60
CA VAL A 161 -12.34 -16.88 -12.89
C VAL A 161 -13.59 -16.42 -13.63
N GLU A 162 -14.74 -16.56 -12.97
CA GLU A 162 -15.98 -15.94 -13.44
C GLU A 162 -15.93 -14.43 -13.15
N HIS A 163 -16.60 -13.63 -13.98
CA HIS A 163 -16.74 -12.19 -13.76
C HIS A 163 -17.46 -11.94 -12.44
N VAL A 164 -16.77 -11.22 -11.57
CA VAL A 164 -17.30 -10.75 -10.30
C VAL A 164 -17.15 -9.24 -10.25
N ASP A 165 -18.27 -8.54 -10.02
CA ASP A 165 -18.27 -7.10 -9.92
C ASP A 165 -17.31 -6.62 -8.82
N GLY A 166 -16.36 -5.77 -9.20
CA GLY A 166 -15.34 -5.24 -8.30
C GLY A 166 -14.13 -6.16 -8.05
N LEU A 167 -13.96 -7.24 -8.83
CA LEU A 167 -12.73 -8.03 -8.85
C LEU A 167 -11.87 -7.65 -10.07
N LEU A 168 -10.74 -6.98 -9.84
CA LEU A 168 -9.76 -6.69 -10.88
C LEU A 168 -8.81 -7.89 -11.05
N SER A 169 -8.79 -8.49 -12.24
CA SER A 169 -8.00 -9.70 -12.52
C SER A 169 -7.15 -9.59 -13.78
N PHE A 170 -5.87 -9.96 -13.69
CA PHE A 170 -4.98 -10.08 -14.85
C PHE A 170 -3.91 -11.16 -14.67
N ALA A 171 -3.42 -11.68 -15.78
CA ALA A 171 -2.32 -12.63 -15.87
C ALA A 171 -1.02 -11.93 -16.26
N LEU A 172 0.10 -12.42 -15.73
CA LEU A 172 1.45 -12.03 -16.11
C LEU A 172 2.03 -13.12 -16.99
N VAL A 173 2.40 -12.75 -18.21
CA VAL A 173 2.74 -13.69 -19.28
C VAL A 173 4.21 -13.53 -19.65
N ALA A 174 4.94 -14.65 -19.67
CA ALA A 174 6.31 -14.70 -20.15
C ALA A 174 6.37 -14.58 -21.68
N SER A 175 7.54 -14.23 -22.24
CA SER A 175 7.70 -14.09 -23.69
C SER A 175 7.40 -15.37 -24.48
N GLY A 176 7.43 -16.55 -23.82
CA GLY A 176 7.05 -17.84 -24.39
C GLY A 176 5.55 -18.13 -24.39
N GLY A 177 4.72 -17.26 -23.79
CA GLY A 177 3.27 -17.44 -23.64
C GLY A 177 2.84 -18.05 -22.31
N ASP A 178 3.78 -18.54 -21.49
CA ASP A 178 3.46 -19.14 -20.20
C ASP A 178 2.99 -18.09 -19.18
N VAL A 179 1.90 -18.38 -18.47
CA VAL A 179 1.41 -17.56 -17.37
C VAL A 179 2.22 -17.86 -16.11
N VAL A 180 2.94 -16.86 -15.61
CA VAL A 180 3.81 -17.02 -14.43
C VAL A 180 3.10 -16.72 -13.13
N ALA A 181 2.07 -15.86 -13.17
CA ALA A 181 1.22 -15.51 -12.05
C ALA A 181 -0.10 -14.90 -12.54
N THR A 182 -1.15 -15.01 -11.74
CA THR A 182 -2.36 -14.20 -11.85
C THR A 182 -2.48 -13.28 -10.64
N VAL A 183 -3.07 -12.11 -10.83
CA VAL A 183 -3.23 -11.09 -9.80
C VAL A 183 -4.69 -10.73 -9.71
N HIS A 184 -5.21 -10.73 -8.48
CA HIS A 184 -6.61 -10.48 -8.20
C HIS A 184 -6.72 -9.45 -7.09
N THR A 185 -7.38 -8.32 -7.36
CA THR A 185 -7.63 -7.25 -6.38
C THR A 185 -9.12 -7.08 -6.19
N ASN A 186 -9.61 -7.33 -4.97
CA ASN A 186 -11.00 -7.04 -4.64
C ASN A 186 -11.14 -5.55 -4.26
N VAL A 187 -11.67 -4.78 -5.20
CA VAL A 187 -11.99 -3.35 -5.04
C VAL A 187 -13.45 -3.11 -4.69
N SER A 188 -14.24 -4.16 -4.49
CA SER A 188 -15.61 -4.07 -3.99
C SER A 188 -15.64 -3.84 -2.46
N SER A 189 -16.82 -3.58 -1.92
CA SER A 189 -17.05 -3.44 -0.48
C SER A 189 -17.39 -4.75 0.23
N VAL A 190 -17.44 -5.88 -0.48
CA VAL A 190 -17.84 -7.17 0.06
C VAL A 190 -16.83 -8.27 -0.31
N PRO A 191 -16.75 -9.37 0.46
CA PRO A 191 -15.99 -10.53 0.05
C PRO A 191 -16.50 -11.09 -1.29
N VAL A 192 -15.57 -11.54 -2.13
CA VAL A 192 -15.85 -12.21 -3.41
C VAL A 192 -15.35 -13.64 -3.38
N PRO A 193 -15.87 -14.56 -4.23
CA PRO A 193 -15.30 -15.91 -4.35
C PRO A 193 -13.79 -15.85 -4.60
N ARG A 194 -13.05 -16.73 -3.92
CA ARG A 194 -11.60 -16.76 -4.06
C ARG A 194 -11.20 -17.29 -5.45
N PRO A 195 -10.35 -16.58 -6.21
CA PRO A 195 -9.82 -17.07 -7.47
C PRO A 195 -8.96 -18.34 -7.27
N PRO A 196 -8.99 -19.29 -8.22
CA PRO A 196 -8.24 -20.54 -8.11
C PRO A 196 -6.73 -20.30 -8.26
N GLY A 197 -5.92 -21.16 -7.64
CA GLY A 197 -4.46 -21.12 -7.73
C GLY A 197 -3.76 -21.24 -6.38
N GLU A 198 -2.46 -21.52 -6.44
CA GLU A 198 -1.61 -21.58 -5.25
C GLU A 198 -1.24 -20.15 -4.81
N LEU A 199 -1.48 -19.81 -3.54
CA LEU A 199 -1.20 -18.49 -3.01
C LEU A 199 0.31 -18.22 -2.94
N LEU A 200 0.79 -17.22 -3.68
CA LEU A 200 2.18 -16.76 -3.64
C LEU A 200 2.37 -15.67 -2.57
N VAL A 201 1.46 -14.71 -2.52
CA VAL A 201 1.45 -13.61 -1.56
C VAL A 201 0.06 -13.01 -1.47
N SER A 202 -0.30 -12.50 -0.29
CA SER A 202 -1.52 -11.74 -0.04
C SER A 202 -1.20 -10.44 0.69
N SER A 203 -1.91 -9.37 0.35
CA SER A 203 -1.83 -8.09 1.07
C SER A 203 -2.45 -8.15 2.47
N GLY A 204 -3.32 -9.12 2.76
CA GLY A 204 -4.05 -9.29 4.02
C GLY A 204 -4.42 -10.75 4.30
N GLU A 205 -5.21 -10.99 5.35
CA GLU A 205 -5.75 -12.32 5.62
C GLU A 205 -6.71 -12.75 4.49
N VAL A 206 -6.60 -14.00 4.05
CA VAL A 206 -7.41 -14.58 2.97
C VAL A 206 -7.99 -15.89 3.47
N ALA A 207 -9.29 -16.08 3.26
CA ALA A 207 -9.98 -17.31 3.60
C ALA A 207 -9.81 -18.37 2.50
N ASP A 208 -10.23 -19.59 2.79
CA ASP A 208 -10.14 -20.69 1.82
C ASP A 208 -11.10 -20.53 0.65
N ASP A 209 -12.26 -19.90 0.86
CA ASP A 209 -13.36 -19.81 -0.12
C ASP A 209 -13.62 -18.39 -0.64
N HIS A 210 -13.13 -17.35 0.04
CA HIS A 210 -13.36 -15.97 -0.35
C HIS A 210 -12.12 -15.08 -0.24
N LEU A 211 -12.09 -14.05 -1.10
CA LEU A 211 -11.15 -12.94 -1.08
C LEU A 211 -11.84 -11.72 -0.43
N PRO A 212 -11.41 -11.27 0.76
CA PRO A 212 -12.00 -10.10 1.42
C PRO A 212 -11.86 -8.82 0.60
N ALA A 213 -12.69 -7.82 0.90
CA ALA A 213 -12.56 -6.47 0.36
C ALA A 213 -11.19 -5.87 0.69
N ASP A 214 -10.73 -4.94 -0.15
CA ASP A 214 -9.45 -4.24 0.01
C ASP A 214 -8.25 -5.22 0.14
N THR A 215 -8.27 -6.32 -0.62
CA THR A 215 -7.23 -7.35 -0.60
C THR A 215 -6.76 -7.69 -2.01
N THR A 216 -5.45 -7.80 -2.18
CA THR A 216 -4.80 -8.26 -3.41
C THR A 216 -4.03 -9.54 -3.15
N VAL A 217 -4.19 -10.52 -4.03
CA VAL A 217 -3.42 -11.77 -4.03
C VAL A 217 -2.69 -11.97 -5.34
N TRP A 218 -1.50 -12.56 -5.27
CA TRP A 218 -0.84 -13.15 -6.43
C TRP A 218 -0.94 -14.66 -6.30
N LEU A 219 -1.40 -15.32 -7.36
CA LEU A 219 -1.56 -16.77 -7.39
C LEU A 219 -0.68 -17.36 -8.49
N ARG A 220 -0.14 -18.55 -8.24
CA ARG A 220 0.38 -19.39 -9.31
C ARG A 220 -0.80 -20.16 -9.92
N PRO A 221 -1.03 -20.05 -11.24
CA PRO A 221 -2.10 -20.79 -11.88
C PRO A 221 -1.85 -22.31 -11.75
N HIS A 222 -2.92 -23.09 -11.63
CA HIS A 222 -2.80 -24.53 -11.74
C HIS A 222 -2.41 -24.90 -13.18
N PRO A 223 -1.51 -25.89 -13.38
CA PRO A 223 -1.26 -26.40 -14.72
C PRO A 223 -2.57 -26.94 -15.32
N ALA A 224 -2.79 -26.61 -16.59
CA ALA A 224 -3.90 -27.15 -17.38
C ALA A 224 -3.79 -28.68 -17.55
#